data_AF-A0AAU7BEJ0-F1
#
_entry.id   AF-A0AAU7BEJ0-F1
#
_cell.length_a   1.000
_cell.length_b   1.000
_cell.length_c   1.000
_cell.angle_alpha   90.00
_cell.angle_beta   90.00
_cell.angle_gamma   90.00
#
_symmetry.space_group_name_H-M   'P 1'
#
loop_
_entity.id
_entity.type
_entity.pdbx_description
1 polymer ?
#
loop_
_entity_poly.entity_id
_entity_poly.type
_entity_poly.pdbx_seq_one_letter_code
_entity_poly.pdbx_strand_id
1 'polypeptide(L)'
;MPRIAVIISPDEYDAFATIIGHDPEFPKTYDDWLKRTTKENEQHRARGEVINEVTIHPQEFANWCKACGLDPSYILLGMFAGTKVHR
;
A
#
# COMPACT_ATOMS: atom_id res chain seq x y z
N MET A 1 -16.06 -7.83 0.97
CA MET A 1 -14.64 -8.22 1.09
C MET A 1 -14.04 -7.46 2.25
N PRO A 2 -13.18 -8.06 3.09
CA PRO A 2 -12.51 -7.33 4.16
C PRO A 2 -11.70 -6.16 3.59
N ARG A 3 -11.63 -5.04 4.32
CA ARG A 3 -10.84 -3.89 3.88
C ARG A 3 -9.37 -4.18 4.12
N ILE A 4 -8.52 -3.88 3.14
CA ILE A 4 -7.07 -4.08 3.25
C ILE A 4 -6.41 -2.73 3.46
N ALA A 5 -5.60 -2.62 4.51
CA ALA A 5 -4.76 -1.48 4.76
C ALA A 5 -3.31 -1.85 4.46
N VAL A 6 -2.70 -1.13 3.52
CA VAL A 6 -1.27 -1.29 3.21
C VAL A 6 -0.47 -0.62 4.31
N ILE A 7 0.45 -1.37 4.91
CA ILE A 7 1.43 -0.86 5.87
C ILE A 7 2.78 -0.79 5.19
N ILE A 8 3.39 0.40 5.21
CA ILE A 8 4.74 0.66 4.73
C ILE A 8 5.55 1.14 5.93
N SER A 9 6.75 0.59 6.12
CA SER A 9 7.65 1.05 7.17
C SER A 9 8.30 2.38 6.77
N PRO A 10 8.66 3.26 7.74
CA PRO A 10 9.33 4.52 7.43
C PRO A 10 10.64 4.31 6.68
N ASP A 11 11.41 3.28 7.06
CA ASP A 11 12.72 2.96 6.48
C ASP A 11 12.63 2.47 5.02
N GLU A 12 11.48 1.94 4.61
CA GLU A 12 11.25 1.47 3.24
C GLU A 12 10.48 2.46 2.38
N TYR A 13 10.03 3.58 2.95
CA TYR A 13 9.20 4.54 2.24
C TYR A 13 9.90 5.14 1.02
N ASP A 14 11.18 5.50 1.16
CA ASP A 14 11.97 6.06 0.06
C ASP A 14 12.16 5.08 -1.10
N ALA A 15 12.22 3.78 -0.79
CA ALA A 15 12.26 2.74 -1.82
C ALA A 15 10.92 2.67 -2.57
N PHE A 16 9.79 2.77 -1.87
CA PHE A 16 8.49 2.92 -2.54
C PHE A 16 8.40 4.21 -3.36
N ALA A 17 8.82 5.36 -2.82
CA ALA A 17 8.84 6.61 -3.57
C ALA A 17 9.68 6.52 -4.85
N THR A 18 10.75 5.72 -4.86
CA THR A 18 11.53 5.46 -6.08
C THR A 18 10.76 4.62 -7.10
N ILE A 19 9.97 3.64 -6.64
CA ILE A 19 9.26 2.69 -7.51
C ILE A 19 7.92 3.28 -8.02
N ILE A 20 7.16 3.94 -7.15
CA ILE A 20 5.80 4.43 -7.41
C ILE A 20 5.63 5.94 -7.25
N GLY A 21 6.67 6.71 -6.93
CA GLY A 21 6.56 8.16 -6.72
C GLY A 21 6.25 8.98 -7.98
N HIS A 22 6.19 8.35 -9.15
CA HIS A 22 5.67 8.96 -10.37
C HIS A 22 4.14 8.97 -10.41
N ASP A 23 3.47 8.15 -9.59
CA ASP A 23 2.02 8.11 -9.46
C ASP A 23 1.53 9.30 -8.61
N PRO A 24 0.68 10.19 -9.15
CA PRO A 24 0.22 11.38 -8.43
C PRO A 24 -0.66 11.05 -7.21
N GLU A 25 -1.22 9.83 -7.13
CA GLU A 25 -2.00 9.40 -5.97
C GLU A 25 -1.13 8.87 -4.83
N PHE A 26 0.15 8.57 -5.09
CA PHE A 26 1.08 8.15 -4.06
C PHE A 26 1.56 9.35 -3.24
N PRO A 27 1.44 9.33 -1.91
CA PRO A 27 1.90 10.45 -1.08
C PRO A 27 3.40 10.71 -1.26
N LYS A 28 3.78 12.00 -1.22
CA LYS A 28 5.18 12.40 -1.46
C LYS A 28 6.09 12.14 -0.28
N THR A 29 5.54 12.01 0.92
CA THR A 29 6.28 11.83 2.16
C THR A 29 5.65 10.74 3.02
N TYR A 30 6.47 10.10 3.85
CA TYR A 30 5.98 9.11 4.81
C TYR A 30 4.94 9.71 5.78
N ASP A 31 5.11 10.97 6.18
CA ASP A 31 4.15 11.64 7.06
C ASP A 31 2.79 11.82 6.38
N ASP A 32 2.76 12.18 5.09
CA ASP A 32 1.51 12.30 4.33
C ASP A 32 0.85 10.94 4.15
N TRP A 33 1.65 9.90 3.89
CA TRP A 33 1.20 8.51 3.86
C TRP A 33 0.55 8.10 5.17
N LEU A 34 1.27 8.26 6.28
CA LEU A 34 0.81 7.87 7.61
C LEU A 34 -0.46 8.61 8.01
N LYS A 35 -0.53 9.93 7.78
CA LYS A 35 -1.74 10.72 8.04
C LYS A 35 -2.92 10.21 7.22
N ARG A 36 -2.72 9.93 5.94
CA ARG A 36 -3.78 9.44 5.04
C ARG A 36 -4.28 8.07 5.46
N THR A 37 -3.39 7.10 5.63
CA THR A 37 -3.75 5.72 5.98
C THR A 37 -4.37 5.63 7.38
N THR A 38 -3.88 6.41 8.34
CA THR A 38 -4.47 6.49 9.68
C THR A 38 -5.91 7.01 9.61
N LYS A 39 -6.13 8.14 8.90
CA LYS A 39 -7.46 8.72 8.75
C LYS A 39 -8.42 7.77 8.03
N GLU A 40 -7.98 7.13 6.95
CA GLU A 40 -8.79 6.15 6.21
C GLU A 40 -9.14 4.96 7.13
N ASN A 41 -8.17 4.41 7.85
CA ASN A 41 -8.40 3.29 8.76
C ASN A 41 -9.35 3.65 9.92
N GLU A 42 -9.22 4.84 10.50
CA GLU A 42 -10.15 5.33 11.52
C GLU A 42 -11.59 5.45 10.99
N GLN A 43 -11.76 5.96 9.77
CA GLN A 43 -13.08 6.04 9.13
C GLN A 43 -13.70 4.66 8.89
N HIS A 44 -12.90 3.68 8.48
CA HIS A 44 -13.36 2.30 8.31
C HIS A 44 -13.72 1.66 9.66
N ARG A 45 -12.86 1.81 10.68
CA ARG A 45 -13.12 1.32 12.05
C ARG A 45 -14.39 1.94 12.64
N ALA A 46 -14.62 3.23 12.45
CA ALA A 46 -15.82 3.93 12.91
C ALA A 46 -17.12 3.40 12.27
N ARG A 47 -17.03 2.81 11.07
CA ARG A 47 -18.16 2.14 10.40
C ARG A 47 -18.35 0.67 10.83
N GLY A 48 -17.56 0.19 11.78
CA GLY A 48 -17.59 -1.21 12.23
C GLY A 48 -16.96 -2.19 11.24
N GLU A 49 -16.16 -1.70 10.28
CA GLU A 49 -15.49 -2.55 9.31
C GLU A 49 -14.22 -3.18 9.90
N VAL A 50 -13.98 -4.45 9.56
CA VAL A 50 -12.73 -5.15 9.89
C VAL A 50 -11.66 -4.77 8.85
N ILE A 51 -10.51 -4.34 9.35
CA ILE A 51 -9.35 -3.98 8.54
C ILE A 51 -8.28 -5.06 8.69
N ASN A 52 -7.86 -5.61 7.56
CA ASN A 52 -6.70 -6.48 7.47
C ASN A 52 -5.48 -5.63 7.10
N GLU A 53 -4.59 -5.43 8.06
CA GLU A 53 -3.33 -4.72 7.86
C GLU A 53 -2.32 -5.66 7.21
N VAL A 54 -1.70 -5.22 6.11
CA VAL A 54 -0.74 -6.00 5.35
C VAL A 54 0.52 -5.18 5.15
N THR A 55 1.62 -5.64 5.73
CA THR A 55 2.94 -5.06 5.48
C THR A 55 3.43 -5.49 4.10
N ILE A 56 3.84 -4.51 3.29
CA ILE A 56 4.36 -4.75 1.94
C ILE A 56 5.80 -4.27 1.85
N HIS A 57 6.68 -5.15 1.36
CA HIS A 57 8.07 -4.81 1.07
C HIS A 57 8.22 -4.34 -0.39
N PRO A 58 9.03 -3.30 -0.64
CA PRO A 58 9.16 -2.68 -1.96
C PRO A 58 9.71 -3.65 -3.01
N GLN A 59 10.68 -4.49 -2.63
CA GLN A 59 11.28 -5.47 -3.54
C GLN A 59 10.28 -6.57 -3.93
N GLU A 60 9.46 -7.05 -2.99
CA GLU A 60 8.45 -8.07 -3.28
C GLU A 60 7.38 -7.54 -4.23
N PHE A 61 6.93 -6.31 -3.99
CA PHE A 61 5.97 -5.63 -4.85
C PHE A 61 6.55 -5.41 -6.26
N ALA A 62 7.77 -4.89 -6.37
CA ALA A 62 8.44 -4.69 -7.66
C ALA A 62 8.60 -6.02 -8.43
N ASN A 63 8.97 -7.09 -7.74
CA ASN A 63 9.09 -8.43 -8.34
C ASN A 63 7.74 -8.94 -8.83
N TRP A 64 6.66 -8.72 -8.07
CA TRP A 64 5.31 -9.10 -8.47
C TRP A 64 4.84 -8.32 -9.71
N CYS A 65 5.01 -7.01 -9.72
CA CYS A 65 4.70 -6.17 -10.89
C CYS A 65 5.45 -6.65 -12.13
N LYS A 66 6.76 -6.91 -12.01
CA LYS A 66 7.59 -7.43 -13.10
C LYS A 66 7.10 -8.80 -13.58
N ALA A 67 6.76 -9.71 -12.67
CA ALA A 67 6.24 -11.04 -13.03
C ALA A 67 4.89 -10.96 -13.75
N CYS A 68 4.08 -9.95 -13.45
CA CYS A 68 2.82 -9.68 -14.11
C CYS A 68 2.94 -8.85 -15.40
N GLY A 69 4.14 -8.35 -15.74
CA GLY A 69 4.33 -7.43 -16.87
C GLY A 69 3.64 -6.08 -16.68
N LEU A 70 3.51 -5.62 -15.43
CA LEU A 70 2.84 -4.38 -15.06
C LEU A 70 3.85 -3.35 -14.56
N ASP A 71 3.60 -2.07 -14.87
CA ASP A 71 4.35 -0.95 -14.31
C ASP A 71 3.83 -0.63 -12.90
N PRO A 72 4.71 -0.54 -11.88
CA PRO A 72 4.30 -0.27 -10.51
C PRO A 72 3.50 1.03 -10.36
N SER A 73 2.34 0.96 -9.70
CA SER A 73 1.49 2.11 -9.41
C SER A 73 0.84 1.98 -8.05
N TYR A 74 0.24 3.06 -7.55
CA TYR A 74 -0.42 3.06 -6.25
C TYR A 74 -1.63 2.12 -6.21
N ILE A 75 -2.40 2.06 -7.30
CA ILE A 75 -3.51 1.12 -7.46
C ILE A 75 -3.03 -0.34 -7.37
N LEU A 76 -1.92 -0.65 -8.05
CA LEU A 76 -1.36 -2.01 -8.04
C LEU A 76 -0.78 -2.40 -6.68
N LEU A 77 -0.29 -1.45 -5.89
CA LEU A 77 0.13 -1.70 -4.52
C LEU A 77 -1.03 -2.24 -3.67
N GLY A 78 -2.22 -1.65 -3.80
CA GLY A 78 -3.44 -2.15 -3.17
C GLY A 78 -3.85 -3.54 -3.67
N MET A 79 -3.74 -3.79 -4.99
CA MET A 79 -4.03 -5.12 -5.55
C MET A 79 -3.05 -6.19 -5.04
N PHE A 80 -1.76 -5.88 -4.97
CA PHE A 80 -0.74 -6.78 -4.45
C PHE A 80 -1.01 -7.15 -2.99
N ALA A 81 -1.38 -6.18 -2.16
CA ALA A 81 -1.79 -6.45 -0.78
C ALA A 81 -3.02 -7.38 -0.71
N GLY A 82 -3.95 -7.26 -1.66
CA GLY A 82 -5.05 -8.22 -1.89
C GLY A 82 -4.58 -9.66 -2.05
N THR A 83 -3.52 -9.89 -2.81
CA THR A 83 -2.99 -11.24 -3.05
C THR A 83 -2.38 -11.88 -1.80
N LYS A 84 -1.96 -11.08 -0.81
CA LYS A 84 -1.32 -11.54 0.44
C LYS A 84 -2.34 -12.00 1.49
N VAL A 85 -3.57 -11.50 1.45
CA VAL A 85 -4.65 -11.86 2.39
C VAL A 85 -5.31 -13.19 2.05
N HIS A 86 -5.20 -13.64 0.79
CA HIS A 86 -5.82 -14.88 0.29
C HIS A 86 -4.86 -16.05 0.09
N ARG A 87 -3.61 -15.93 0.56
CA ARG A 87 -2.63 -17.03 0.61
C ARG A 87 -2.60 -17.66 1.99
#